data_AF-A0A7J6VMU7-F1
#
_entry.id   AF-A0A7J6VMU7-F1
#
_cell.length_a   1.000
_cell.length_b   1.000
_cell.length_c   1.000
_cell.angle_alpha   90.00
_cell.angle_beta   90.00
_cell.angle_gamma   90.00
#
_symmetry.space_group_name_H-M   'P 1'
#
loop_
_entity.id
_entity.type
_entity.pdbx_description
1 polymer ?
#
loop_
_entity_poly.entity_id
_entity_poly.type
_entity_poly.pdbx_seq_one_letter_code
_entity_poly.pdbx_strand_id
1 'polypeptide(L)'
;MWKQGMTSFISRSKDPKDKNFPILKGVESHQTVLKQKTTVAHDALLKEFKIYRWNPDKPQKPFLHSYYVDLKTCGPMVLDALQKIKAEDDSSLAYRIRSCREGICGSCAMNIDGINTVACLKPIYILILMSIEPWLKTREPAENGREYRQSPADRKKLDGLRDDFREERLQAMTENEKRMYGCRTIKNCTATCPKSLNPALAINKMRTMHLMSLLVKNAEKRVEKVLCSQNNISSDY
;
A
#
# COMPACT_ATOMS: atom_id res chain seq x y z
N MET A 1 -71.88 -11.18 -37.45
CA MET A 1 -71.66 -10.96 -38.90
C MET A 1 -70.22 -10.50 -39.06
N TRP A 2 -69.24 -11.21 -39.62
CA TRP A 2 -69.22 -12.18 -40.71
C TRP A 2 -68.03 -13.19 -40.55
N LYS A 3 -68.33 -14.48 -40.79
CA LYS A 3 -67.58 -15.51 -41.58
C LYS A 3 -66.22 -16.02 -41.03
N GLN A 4 -66.04 -17.29 -40.61
CA GLN A 4 -66.07 -18.58 -41.37
C GLN A 4 -65.31 -18.48 -42.70
N GLY A 5 -64.35 -19.32 -43.08
CA GLY A 5 -63.85 -20.61 -42.62
C GLY A 5 -62.89 -21.15 -43.71
N MET A 6 -62.65 -22.47 -43.68
CA MET A 6 -62.05 -23.30 -44.76
C MET A 6 -60.52 -23.22 -44.89
N THR A 7 -59.74 -24.30 -44.96
CA THR A 7 -60.01 -25.70 -45.29
C THR A 7 -58.99 -26.65 -44.64
N SER A 8 -59.49 -27.84 -44.31
CA SER A 8 -58.79 -29.11 -44.13
C SER A 8 -57.76 -29.41 -45.24
N PHE A 9 -56.72 -30.21 -44.95
CA PHE A 9 -56.48 -31.51 -45.60
C PHE A 9 -55.22 -32.17 -45.00
N ILE A 10 -55.43 -33.27 -44.26
CA ILE A 10 -54.76 -34.61 -44.33
C ILE A 10 -53.21 -34.64 -44.49
N SER A 11 -52.39 -35.46 -43.83
CA SER A 11 -52.40 -36.29 -42.62
C SER A 11 -51.02 -36.96 -42.53
N ARG A 12 -50.48 -37.10 -41.31
CA ARG A 12 -49.80 -38.29 -40.77
C ARG A 12 -48.52 -38.85 -41.46
N SER A 13 -47.40 -38.62 -40.75
CA SER A 13 -46.49 -39.63 -40.14
C SER A 13 -45.13 -40.00 -40.75
N LYS A 14 -44.20 -40.13 -39.79
CA LYS A 14 -43.00 -41.00 -39.65
C LYS A 14 -41.64 -40.42 -40.03
N ASP A 15 -40.80 -40.25 -39.00
CA ASP A 15 -39.34 -40.29 -39.06
C ASP A 15 -38.86 -41.57 -39.77
N PRO A 16 -37.77 -41.51 -40.54
CA PRO A 16 -36.60 -42.29 -40.13
C PRO A 16 -35.21 -41.76 -40.57
N LYS A 17 -34.24 -41.96 -39.66
CA LYS A 17 -32.89 -42.53 -39.86
C LYS A 17 -31.79 -41.74 -40.59
N ASP A 18 -30.69 -41.62 -39.83
CA ASP A 18 -29.33 -42.07 -40.16
C ASP A 18 -28.88 -41.91 -41.62
N LYS A 19 -28.00 -40.94 -41.84
CA LYS A 19 -26.99 -41.04 -42.89
C LYS A 19 -25.60 -40.87 -42.28
N ASN A 20 -24.94 -42.01 -42.13
CA ASN A 20 -23.50 -42.17 -41.97
C ASN A 20 -22.77 -41.34 -43.04
N PHE A 21 -21.97 -40.36 -42.63
CA PHE A 21 -20.97 -39.75 -43.50
C PHE A 21 -19.62 -40.46 -43.32
N PRO A 22 -18.98 -40.89 -44.41
CA PRO A 22 -17.78 -41.70 -44.37
C PRO A 22 -16.56 -40.94 -43.82
N ILE A 23 -15.88 -41.60 -42.88
CA ILE A 23 -14.66 -41.18 -42.19
C ILE A 23 -13.47 -41.22 -43.16
N LEU A 24 -12.73 -40.11 -43.28
CA LEU A 24 -11.38 -40.11 -43.82
C LEU A 24 -10.39 -40.55 -42.72
N LYS A 25 -9.71 -41.67 -42.97
CA LYS A 25 -8.64 -42.24 -42.12
C LYS A 25 -7.26 -41.65 -42.49
N GLY A 26 -6.45 -41.39 -41.46
CA GLY A 26 -5.03 -41.01 -41.54
C GLY A 26 -4.84 -39.52 -41.23
N VAL A 27 -4.39 -39.09 -40.05
CA VAL A 27 -3.14 -39.48 -39.36
C VAL A 27 -3.39 -39.72 -37.86
N GLU A 28 -2.71 -40.72 -37.32
CA GLU A 28 -2.83 -41.21 -35.95
C GLU A 28 -2.07 -40.36 -34.92
N SER A 29 -2.69 -40.30 -33.72
CA SER A 29 -2.09 -40.31 -32.38
C SER A 29 -1.21 -39.15 -31.90
N HIS A 30 -1.82 -38.27 -31.12
CA HIS A 30 -1.31 -37.91 -29.79
C HIS A 30 -2.45 -37.94 -28.76
N GLN A 31 -2.93 -39.15 -28.45
CA GLN A 31 -3.58 -39.41 -27.15
C GLN A 31 -2.63 -40.26 -26.33
N THR A 32 -1.91 -39.62 -25.40
CA THR A 32 -1.24 -40.13 -24.18
C THR A 32 -0.10 -39.16 -23.93
N VAL A 33 -0.25 -38.12 -23.13
CA VAL A 33 -0.25 -38.11 -21.66
C VAL A 33 -0.99 -36.81 -21.27
N LEU A 34 -2.18 -36.86 -20.68
CA LEU A 34 -2.43 -36.41 -19.29
C LEU A 34 -3.93 -36.63 -19.02
N LYS A 35 -4.36 -37.89 -18.84
CA LYS A 35 -5.51 -38.17 -17.99
C LYS A 35 -4.95 -38.46 -16.61
N GLN A 36 -5.30 -37.60 -15.64
CA GLN A 36 -5.76 -37.93 -14.28
C GLN A 36 -5.27 -36.92 -13.24
N LYS A 37 -6.08 -35.90 -13.00
CA LYS A 37 -6.54 -35.60 -11.64
C LYS A 37 -7.91 -34.93 -11.70
N THR A 38 -8.95 -35.74 -11.69
CA THR A 38 -10.29 -35.33 -11.29
C THR A 38 -10.54 -35.80 -9.84
N THR A 39 -11.40 -35.06 -9.14
CA THR A 39 -11.81 -35.15 -7.72
C THR A 39 -10.88 -34.33 -6.80
N VAL A 40 -11.24 -33.13 -6.32
CA VAL A 40 -12.51 -32.67 -5.72
C VAL A 40 -12.89 -31.31 -6.31
N ALA A 41 -14.08 -31.19 -6.89
CA ALA A 41 -14.64 -29.89 -7.26
C ALA A 41 -15.24 -29.22 -6.01
N HIS A 42 -14.37 -28.61 -5.19
CA HIS A 42 -14.80 -27.46 -4.41
C HIS A 42 -14.90 -26.31 -5.41
N ASP A 43 -16.06 -25.68 -5.50
CA ASP A 43 -16.32 -24.48 -6.30
C ASP A 43 -15.33 -23.37 -5.87
N ALA A 44 -14.13 -23.34 -6.45
CA ALA A 44 -13.00 -22.61 -5.89
C ALA A 44 -13.09 -21.13 -6.30
N LEU A 45 -13.26 -20.25 -5.32
CA LEU A 45 -13.26 -18.81 -5.56
C LEU A 45 -11.81 -18.33 -5.57
N LEU A 46 -11.13 -18.61 -6.68
CA LEU A 46 -9.73 -18.26 -6.87
C LEU A 46 -9.59 -16.76 -7.13
N LYS A 47 -8.68 -16.14 -6.40
CA LYS A 47 -8.36 -14.72 -6.53
C LYS A 47 -6.91 -14.53 -6.95
N GLU A 48 -6.71 -13.72 -7.98
CA GLU A 48 -5.37 -13.31 -8.43
C GLU A 48 -4.83 -12.16 -7.56
N PHE A 49 -3.59 -12.31 -7.11
CA PHE A 49 -2.78 -11.30 -6.43
C PHE A 49 -1.51 -11.02 -7.23
N LYS A 50 -1.26 -9.77 -7.58
CA LYS A 50 -0.02 -9.35 -8.26
C LYS A 50 0.95 -8.81 -7.25
N ILE A 51 2.00 -9.57 -6.95
CA ILE A 51 2.99 -9.23 -5.92
C ILE A 51 4.30 -8.82 -6.59
N TYR A 52 4.82 -7.67 -6.16
CA TYR A 52 6.14 -7.20 -6.58
C TYR A 52 7.26 -8.08 -6.01
N ARG A 53 8.13 -8.57 -6.89
CA ARG A 53 9.29 -9.40 -6.55
C ARG A 53 10.57 -8.74 -7.00
N TRP A 54 11.53 -8.72 -6.08
CA TRP A 54 12.89 -8.25 -6.32
C TRP A 54 13.84 -9.02 -5.41
N ASN A 55 14.99 -9.41 -5.95
CA ASN A 55 16.06 -10.05 -5.20
C ASN A 55 17.35 -9.24 -5.42
N PRO A 56 18.03 -8.78 -4.36
CA PRO A 56 19.30 -8.06 -4.50
C PRO A 56 20.44 -8.92 -5.07
N ASP A 57 20.44 -10.23 -4.83
CA ASP A 57 21.54 -11.13 -5.22
C ASP A 57 21.54 -11.45 -6.71
N LYS A 58 20.39 -11.28 -7.38
CA LYS A 58 20.23 -11.46 -8.82
C LYS A 58 19.93 -10.10 -9.44
N PRO A 59 20.79 -9.56 -10.32
CA PRO A 59 20.58 -8.24 -10.94
C PRO A 59 19.52 -8.29 -12.05
N GLN A 60 18.31 -8.77 -11.71
CA GLN A 60 17.15 -8.76 -12.59
C GLN A 60 16.28 -7.55 -12.28
N LYS A 61 15.63 -7.03 -13.33
CA LYS A 61 14.62 -5.98 -13.16
C LYS A 61 13.47 -6.53 -12.29
N PRO A 62 12.93 -5.72 -11.37
CA PRO A 62 11.81 -6.13 -10.57
C PRO A 62 10.60 -6.44 -11.45
N PHE A 63 9.85 -7.48 -11.10
CA PHE A 63 8.68 -7.95 -11.84
C PHE A 63 7.49 -8.14 -10.90
N LEU A 64 6.29 -8.09 -11.48
CA LEU A 64 5.05 -8.46 -10.81
C LEU A 64 4.80 -9.94 -11.08
N HIS A 65 4.65 -10.73 -10.03
CA HIS A 65 4.29 -12.14 -10.11
C HIS A 65 2.84 -12.32 -9.70
N SER A 66 2.08 -13.09 -10.48
CA SER A 66 0.67 -13.39 -10.22
C SER A 66 0.54 -14.68 -9.42
N TYR A 67 -0.12 -14.61 -8.27
CA TYR A 67 -0.46 -15.75 -7.42
C TYR A 67 -1.98 -15.93 -7.38
N TYR A 68 -2.43 -17.19 -7.33
CA TYR A 68 -3.86 -17.51 -7.26
C TYR A 68 -4.17 -18.14 -5.91
N VAL A 69 -4.96 -17.44 -5.10
CA VAL A 69 -5.32 -17.91 -3.75
C VAL A 69 -6.81 -18.22 -3.70
N ASP A 70 -7.15 -19.40 -3.20
CA ASP A 70 -8.53 -19.74 -2.87
C ASP A 70 -8.99 -18.98 -1.62
N LEU A 71 -10.06 -18.18 -1.77
CA LEU A 71 -10.63 -17.35 -0.72
C LEU A 71 -11.41 -18.14 0.33
N LYS A 72 -11.87 -19.35 0.03
CA LYS A 72 -12.61 -20.18 1.01
C LYS A 72 -11.73 -20.66 2.15
N THR A 73 -10.47 -20.91 1.83
CA THR A 73 -9.44 -21.45 2.71
C THR A 73 -8.48 -20.37 3.19
N CYS A 74 -8.81 -19.09 2.98
CA CYS A 74 -8.00 -17.94 3.38
C CYS A 74 -8.78 -17.05 4.37
N GLY A 75 -8.05 -16.38 5.27
CA GLY A 75 -8.63 -15.31 6.09
C GLY A 75 -9.08 -14.11 5.24
N PRO A 76 -9.93 -13.22 5.78
CA PRO A 76 -10.52 -12.13 5.03
C PRO A 76 -9.52 -10.99 4.71
N MET A 77 -8.35 -10.98 5.37
CA MET A 77 -7.38 -9.90 5.26
C MET A 77 -6.27 -10.24 4.26
N VAL A 78 -5.71 -9.21 3.63
CA VAL A 78 -4.58 -9.37 2.67
C VAL A 78 -3.38 -10.04 3.33
N LEU A 79 -3.13 -9.79 4.61
CA LEU A 79 -2.06 -10.44 5.35
C LEU A 79 -2.19 -11.96 5.40
N ASP A 80 -3.41 -12.48 5.50
CA ASP A 80 -3.66 -13.91 5.55
C ASP A 80 -3.38 -14.55 4.18
N ALA A 81 -3.74 -13.86 3.09
CA ALA A 81 -3.39 -14.29 1.73
C ALA A 81 -1.87 -14.33 1.53
N LEU A 82 -1.13 -13.34 2.01
CA LEU A 82 0.34 -13.33 1.93
C LEU A 82 1.00 -14.42 2.78
N GLN A 83 0.42 -14.77 3.93
CA GLN A 83 0.89 -15.89 4.74
C GLN A 83 0.67 -17.22 4.01
N LYS A 84 -0.50 -17.38 3.39
CA LYS A 84 -0.85 -18.58 2.64
C LYS A 84 0.02 -18.77 1.42
N ILE A 85 0.20 -17.72 0.60
CA ILE A 85 1.12 -17.76 -0.57
C ILE A 85 2.53 -18.16 -0.11
N LYS A 86 3.00 -17.65 1.02
CA LYS A 86 4.32 -18.02 1.53
C LYS A 86 4.41 -19.47 2.02
N ALA A 87 3.32 -20.01 2.56
CA ALA A 87 3.29 -21.36 3.12
C ALA A 87 3.11 -22.43 2.04
N GLU A 88 2.26 -22.17 1.03
CA GLU A 88 1.83 -23.16 0.04
C GLU A 88 2.56 -23.01 -1.31
N ASP A 89 2.67 -21.78 -1.81
CA ASP A 89 3.18 -21.53 -3.18
C ASP A 89 4.68 -21.21 -3.21
N ASP A 90 5.11 -20.20 -2.43
CA ASP A 90 6.47 -19.65 -2.53
C ASP A 90 7.05 -19.19 -1.19
N SER A 91 7.90 -20.05 -0.63
CA SER A 91 8.63 -19.79 0.62
C SER A 91 9.67 -18.66 0.51
N SER A 92 10.09 -18.27 -0.69
CA SER A 92 11.05 -17.18 -0.93
C SER A 92 10.43 -15.78 -0.84
N LEU A 93 9.10 -15.67 -0.74
CA LEU A 93 8.42 -14.40 -0.52
C LEU A 93 8.81 -13.81 0.85
N ALA A 94 9.40 -12.63 0.85
CA ALA A 94 9.84 -11.95 2.07
C ALA A 94 9.07 -10.64 2.27
N TYR A 95 8.50 -10.46 3.46
CA TYR A 95 7.84 -9.23 3.88
C TYR A 95 8.00 -9.05 5.39
N ARG A 96 7.84 -7.82 5.85
CA ARG A 96 7.93 -7.51 7.28
C ARG A 96 6.58 -7.75 7.93
N ILE A 97 6.52 -8.79 8.73
CA ILE A 97 5.36 -9.09 9.55
C ILE A 97 5.81 -9.29 10.99
N ARG A 98 5.24 -8.49 11.87
CA ARG A 98 5.17 -8.79 13.30
C ARG A 98 3.79 -9.37 13.56
N SER A 99 3.69 -10.27 14.51
CA SER A 99 2.49 -11.05 14.81
C SER A 99 1.29 -10.23 15.33
N CYS A 100 1.34 -8.89 15.36
CA CYS A 100 0.34 -8.10 16.05
C CYS A 100 -1.08 -8.24 15.50
N ARG A 101 -1.24 -8.47 14.17
CA ARG A 101 -2.53 -8.70 13.45
C ARG A 101 -3.65 -7.65 13.64
N GLU A 102 -3.48 -6.68 14.53
CA GLU A 102 -4.48 -5.66 14.89
C GLU A 102 -4.13 -4.26 14.38
N GLY A 103 -3.10 -4.12 13.54
CA GLY A 103 -2.68 -2.83 12.98
C GLY A 103 -1.99 -1.88 13.97
N ILE A 104 -1.55 -2.37 15.13
CA ILE A 104 -0.87 -1.54 16.13
C ILE A 104 0.64 -1.39 15.89
N CYS A 105 1.30 -2.47 15.43
CA CYS A 105 2.75 -2.52 15.32
C CYS A 105 3.32 -1.85 14.06
N GLY A 106 2.49 -1.58 13.04
CA GLY A 106 2.88 -0.88 11.81
C GLY A 106 3.87 -1.62 10.90
N SER A 107 4.29 -2.85 11.22
CA SER A 107 5.36 -3.55 10.49
C SER A 107 4.97 -3.99 9.08
N CYS A 108 3.69 -4.29 8.86
CA CYS A 108 3.14 -4.77 7.59
C CYS A 108 2.64 -3.64 6.68
N ALA A 109 3.27 -2.46 6.80
CA ALA A 109 3.00 -1.33 5.92
C ALA A 109 3.49 -1.64 4.49
N MET A 110 2.58 -1.56 3.53
CA MET A 110 2.85 -1.78 2.11
C MET A 110 1.87 -0.98 1.25
N ASN A 111 2.17 -0.87 -0.03
CA ASN A 111 1.26 -0.25 -0.98
C ASN A 111 0.33 -1.34 -1.54
N ILE A 112 -0.98 -1.14 -1.36
CA ILE A 112 -2.03 -2.03 -1.87
C ILE A 112 -2.93 -1.19 -2.77
N ASP A 113 -2.97 -1.50 -4.06
CA ASP A 113 -3.77 -0.81 -5.07
C ASP A 113 -3.50 0.70 -5.17
N GLY A 114 -2.25 1.11 -4.97
CA GLY A 114 -1.82 2.49 -5.01
C GLY A 114 -2.00 3.25 -3.69
N ILE A 115 -2.63 2.63 -2.67
CA ILE A 115 -2.82 3.23 -1.35
C ILE A 115 -1.89 2.57 -0.34
N ASN A 116 -1.14 3.40 0.40
CA ASN A 116 -0.31 2.93 1.51
C ASN A 116 -1.21 2.56 2.69
N THR A 117 -1.16 1.30 3.11
CA THR A 117 -1.92 0.81 4.25
C THR A 117 -1.17 -0.33 4.94
N VAL A 118 -1.70 -0.81 6.05
CA VAL A 118 -1.21 -2.01 6.73
C VAL A 118 -2.00 -3.23 6.24
N ALA A 119 -1.30 -4.27 5.81
CA ALA A 119 -1.95 -5.46 5.21
C ALA A 119 -2.90 -6.20 6.16
N CYS A 120 -2.71 -6.08 7.47
CA CYS A 120 -3.59 -6.69 8.48
C CYS A 120 -4.97 -6.04 8.59
N LEU A 121 -5.14 -4.78 8.17
CA LEU A 121 -6.43 -4.08 8.24
C LEU A 121 -7.13 -3.99 6.88
N LYS A 122 -6.44 -4.38 5.79
CA LYS A 122 -7.01 -4.31 4.44
C LYS A 122 -7.77 -5.62 4.15
N PRO A 123 -9.10 -5.57 3.99
CA PRO A 123 -9.86 -6.73 3.56
C PRO A 123 -9.63 -7.01 2.07
N ILE A 124 -9.83 -8.27 1.70
CA ILE A 124 -9.75 -8.74 0.32
C ILE A 124 -11.11 -8.50 -0.35
N TYR A 125 -11.10 -7.85 -1.51
CA TYR A 125 -12.29 -7.67 -2.35
C TYR A 125 -12.22 -8.60 -3.58
N ILE A 126 -13.27 -9.38 -3.79
CA ILE A 126 -13.33 -10.40 -4.86
C ILE A 126 -13.24 -9.74 -6.25
N LEU A 127 -13.88 -8.59 -6.44
CA LEU A 127 -14.03 -7.95 -7.75
C LEU A 127 -12.82 -7.10 -8.18
N ILE A 128 -11.89 -6.79 -7.26
CA ILE A 128 -10.81 -5.83 -7.51
C ILE A 128 -9.49 -6.57 -7.66
N LEU A 129 -8.77 -6.36 -8.76
CA LEU A 129 -7.42 -6.90 -8.90
C LEU A 129 -6.51 -6.27 -7.83
N MET A 130 -5.90 -7.12 -7.01
CA MET A 130 -5.08 -6.68 -5.88
C MET A 130 -3.61 -6.64 -6.31
N SER A 131 -3.03 -5.45 -6.34
CA SER A 131 -1.61 -5.22 -6.58
C SER A 131 -0.92 -4.88 -5.26
N ILE A 132 0.15 -5.62 -4.94
CA ILE A 132 0.89 -5.47 -3.69
C ILE A 132 2.33 -5.10 -4.02
N GLU A 133 2.74 -3.93 -3.55
CA GLU A 133 4.08 -3.39 -3.76
C GLU A 133 4.72 -2.94 -2.43
N PRO A 134 6.06 -2.98 -2.32
CA PRO A 134 6.76 -2.37 -1.21
C PRO A 134 6.42 -0.89 -1.08
N TRP A 135 6.32 -0.40 0.15
CA TRP A 135 6.08 1.02 0.41
C TRP A 135 7.20 1.90 -0.16
N LEU A 136 8.46 1.47 -0.03
CA LEU A 136 9.60 2.14 -0.63
C LEU A 136 10.35 1.15 -1.52
N LYS A 137 10.47 1.48 -2.81
CA LYS A 137 11.24 0.69 -3.78
C LYS A 137 12.67 1.22 -3.81
N THR A 138 13.55 0.63 -3.01
CA THR A 138 14.99 0.92 -3.05
C THR A 138 15.67 0.03 -4.07
N ARG A 139 16.44 0.62 -5.00
CA ARG A 139 17.27 -0.13 -5.95
C ARG A 139 18.65 -0.46 -5.39
N GLU A 140 19.08 0.30 -4.40
CA GLU A 140 20.35 0.16 -3.73
C GLU A 140 20.10 -0.35 -2.30
N PRO A 141 20.92 -1.29 -1.81
CA PRO A 141 20.90 -1.65 -0.40
C PRO A 141 21.32 -0.44 0.44
N ALA A 142 20.82 -0.35 1.67
CA ALA A 142 21.31 0.67 2.60
C ALA A 142 22.82 0.48 2.83
N GLU A 143 23.56 1.58 2.96
CA GLU A 143 25.02 1.64 3.06
C GLU A 143 25.59 0.72 4.17
N ASN A 144 24.80 0.44 5.22
CA ASN A 144 25.14 -0.47 6.32
C ASN A 144 24.25 -1.73 6.41
N GLY A 145 23.44 -2.02 5.39
CA GLY A 145 22.44 -3.11 5.39
C GLY A 145 21.32 -2.96 6.43
N ARG A 146 21.28 -1.85 7.17
CA ARG A 146 20.27 -1.49 8.17
C ARG A 146 19.49 -0.27 7.71
N GLU A 147 18.25 -0.15 8.17
CA GLU A 147 17.34 0.97 7.91
C GLU A 147 18.01 2.35 8.09
N TYR A 148 17.53 3.37 7.37
CA TYR A 148 17.88 4.77 7.63
C TYR A 148 17.42 5.19 9.03
N ARG A 149 18.24 4.88 10.03
CA ARG A 149 17.98 5.25 11.42
C ARG A 149 18.37 6.71 11.61
N GLN A 150 17.52 7.46 12.29
CA GLN A 150 17.99 8.68 12.94
C GLN A 150 19.17 8.32 13.86
N SER A 151 20.19 9.18 13.92
CA SER A 151 21.35 8.89 14.72
C SER A 151 20.93 8.70 16.19
N PRO A 152 21.55 7.79 16.94
CA PRO A 152 21.25 7.64 18.38
C PRO A 152 21.41 8.96 19.15
N ALA A 153 22.26 9.87 18.69
CA ALA A 153 22.41 11.21 19.22
C ALA A 153 21.16 12.08 18.96
N ASP A 154 20.62 12.07 17.74
CA ASP A 154 19.37 12.78 17.41
C ASP A 154 18.19 12.21 18.21
N ARG A 155 18.16 10.89 18.42
CA ARG A 155 17.15 10.25 19.25
C ARG A 155 17.29 10.62 20.73
N LYS A 156 18.50 10.67 21.27
CA LYS A 156 18.76 11.07 22.67
C LYS A 156 18.39 12.54 22.93
N LYS A 157 18.52 13.42 21.94
CA LYS A 157 17.98 14.80 22.00
C LYS A 157 16.45 14.84 22.10
N LEU A 158 15.77 13.77 21.65
CA LEU A 158 14.31 13.65 21.64
C LEU A 158 13.75 12.80 22.80
N ASP A 159 14.55 11.90 23.38
CA ASP A 159 14.14 10.98 24.44
C ASP A 159 14.76 11.40 25.79
N GLY A 160 14.11 12.36 26.47
CA GLY A 160 14.50 12.80 27.82
C GLY A 160 13.93 14.18 28.13
N LEU A 161 13.23 14.29 29.26
CA LEU A 161 12.56 15.47 29.81
C LEU A 161 11.14 15.71 29.25
N ARG A 162 10.22 15.80 30.21
CA ARG A 162 8.79 16.04 30.02
C ARG A 162 8.66 17.52 29.64
N ASP A 163 8.71 17.79 28.34
CA ASP A 163 8.43 19.07 27.68
C ASP A 163 9.30 20.31 28.03
N ASP A 164 10.39 20.17 28.80
CA ASP A 164 11.26 21.33 29.14
C ASP A 164 12.08 21.87 27.94
N PHE A 165 12.25 21.10 26.86
CA PHE A 165 13.13 21.43 25.72
C PHE A 165 12.36 21.71 24.42
N ARG A 166 11.21 22.37 24.52
CA ARG A 166 10.34 22.65 23.37
C ARG A 166 11.01 23.51 22.30
N GLU A 167 11.77 24.53 22.71
CA GLU A 167 12.42 25.45 21.78
C GLU A 167 13.57 24.81 21.02
N GLU A 168 14.42 24.05 21.70
CA GLU A 168 15.55 23.34 21.08
C GLU A 168 15.08 22.31 20.05
N ARG A 169 14.02 21.55 20.36
CA ARG A 169 13.41 20.62 19.41
C ARG A 169 12.85 21.33 18.20
N LEU A 170 12.18 22.47 18.41
CA LEU A 170 11.63 23.26 17.31
C LEU A 170 12.76 23.81 16.42
N GLN A 171 13.84 24.30 17.04
CA GLN A 171 15.02 24.78 16.32
C GLN A 171 15.64 23.68 15.46
N ALA A 172 15.88 22.48 16.03
CA ALA A 172 16.42 21.33 15.33
C ALA A 172 15.58 20.90 14.10
N MET A 173 14.26 21.06 14.18
CA MET A 173 13.35 20.77 13.07
C MET A 173 13.38 21.85 11.97
N THR A 174 13.85 23.05 12.29
CA THR A 174 13.90 24.22 11.40
C THR A 174 15.29 24.54 10.82
N GLU A 175 16.34 23.88 11.30
CA GLU A 175 17.73 24.09 10.85
C GLU A 175 17.92 23.99 9.33
N ASN A 176 17.22 23.04 8.68
CA ASN A 176 17.38 22.76 7.24
C ASN A 176 16.06 22.91 6.50
N GLU A 177 16.11 23.44 5.27
CA GLU A 177 14.94 23.56 4.38
C GLU A 177 14.27 22.20 4.11
N LYS A 178 15.06 21.12 4.05
CA LYS A 178 14.58 19.75 3.81
C LYS A 178 13.85 19.10 5.01
N ARG A 179 13.87 19.72 6.20
CA ARG A 179 13.20 19.18 7.40
C ARG A 179 11.74 19.64 7.44
N MET A 180 11.37 20.50 8.40
CA MET A 180 9.98 20.96 8.57
C MET A 180 9.47 21.71 7.33
N TYR A 181 10.30 22.54 6.72
CA TYR A 181 9.94 23.34 5.54
C TYR A 181 9.84 22.54 4.24
N GLY A 182 10.28 21.27 4.22
CA GLY A 182 10.11 20.37 3.10
C GLY A 182 8.65 19.95 2.88
N CYS A 183 7.78 20.16 3.88
CA CYS A 183 6.36 19.89 3.75
C CYS A 183 5.68 20.86 2.77
N ARG A 184 5.18 20.31 1.65
CA ARG A 184 4.38 21.02 0.64
C ARG A 184 2.86 20.96 0.86
N THR A 185 2.42 20.58 2.07
CA THR A 185 1.00 20.52 2.44
C THR A 185 0.11 19.66 1.53
N ILE A 186 0.68 18.60 0.93
CA ILE A 186 -0.04 17.67 0.03
C ILE A 186 -1.05 16.79 0.80
N LYS A 187 -0.85 16.60 2.11
CA LYS A 187 -1.73 15.84 3.03
C LYS A 187 -1.86 14.33 2.79
N ASN A 188 -1.09 13.74 1.87
CA ASN A 188 -1.04 12.28 1.69
C ASN A 188 -0.79 11.53 3.00
N CYS A 189 0.08 12.05 3.86
CA CYS A 189 0.39 11.46 5.18
C CYS A 189 -0.83 11.35 6.11
N THR A 190 -1.80 12.25 6.01
CA THR A 190 -3.03 12.22 6.80
C THR A 190 -4.05 11.30 6.17
N ALA A 191 -4.17 11.33 4.83
CA ALA A 191 -5.10 10.47 4.10
C ALA A 191 -4.78 8.98 4.26
N THR A 192 -3.50 8.59 4.31
CA THR A 192 -3.08 7.19 4.40
C THR A 192 -2.85 6.71 5.85
N CYS A 193 -3.09 7.53 6.87
CA CYS A 193 -2.75 7.14 8.23
C CYS A 193 -3.72 6.06 8.75
N PRO A 194 -3.26 4.83 9.05
CA PRO A 194 -4.14 3.75 9.52
C PRO A 194 -4.66 4.00 10.94
N LYS A 195 -4.06 4.94 11.67
CA LYS A 195 -4.45 5.35 13.02
C LYS A 195 -5.27 6.65 13.04
N SER A 196 -5.63 7.17 11.87
CA SER A 196 -6.40 8.42 11.74
C SER A 196 -5.75 9.63 12.45
N LEU A 197 -4.41 9.62 12.57
CA LEU A 197 -3.65 10.76 13.07
C LEU A 197 -3.55 11.82 11.97
N ASN A 198 -3.40 13.08 12.39
CA ASN A 198 -3.26 14.22 11.47
C ASN A 198 -1.84 14.82 11.53
N PRO A 199 -0.84 14.18 10.89
CA PRO A 199 0.51 14.71 10.85
C PRO A 199 0.61 16.03 10.08
N ALA A 200 -0.27 16.28 9.09
CA ALA A 200 -0.24 17.52 8.33
C ALA A 200 -0.59 18.72 9.22
N LEU A 201 -1.60 18.58 10.08
CA LEU A 201 -1.96 19.61 11.06
C LEU A 201 -0.83 19.84 12.07
N ALA A 202 -0.20 18.77 12.56
CA ALA A 202 0.92 18.89 13.49
C ALA A 202 2.10 19.66 12.87
N ILE A 203 2.46 19.37 11.61
CA ILE A 203 3.52 20.07 10.89
C ILE A 203 3.16 21.55 10.70
N ASN A 204 1.93 21.86 10.32
CA ASN A 204 1.48 23.25 10.17
C ASN A 204 1.52 23.99 11.51
N LYS A 205 1.09 23.36 12.60
CA LYS A 205 1.17 23.94 13.95
C LYS A 205 2.62 24.24 14.34
N MET A 206 3.55 23.32 14.08
CA MET A 206 4.99 23.55 14.33
C MET A 206 5.54 24.71 13.50
N ARG A 207 5.15 24.80 12.22
CA ARG A 207 5.53 25.91 11.35
C ARG A 207 5.01 27.25 11.87
N THR A 208 3.75 27.33 12.29
CA THR A 208 3.19 28.54 12.89
C THR A 208 3.91 28.92 14.18
N MET A 209 4.17 27.96 15.07
CA MET A 209 4.90 28.23 16.33
C MET A 209 6.29 28.82 16.06
N HIS A 210 7.02 28.27 15.10
CA HIS A 210 8.33 28.78 14.75
C HIS A 210 8.26 30.18 14.11
N LEU A 211 7.35 30.40 13.16
CA LEU A 211 7.18 31.73 12.54
C LEU A 211 6.78 32.80 13.55
N MET A 212 5.88 32.47 14.49
CA MET A 212 5.51 33.39 15.58
C MET A 212 6.72 33.70 16.47
N SER A 213 7.54 32.70 16.82
CA SER A 213 8.74 32.94 17.63
C SER A 213 9.75 33.89 16.97
N LEU A 214 9.88 33.84 15.63
CA LEU A 214 10.74 34.76 14.89
C LEU A 214 10.19 36.18 14.89
N LEU A 215 8.87 36.34 14.77
CA LEU A 215 8.23 37.66 14.82
C LEU A 215 8.41 38.32 16.19
N VAL A 216 8.23 37.56 17.28
CA VAL A 216 8.44 38.04 18.65
C VAL A 216 9.89 38.49 18.84
N LYS A 217 10.87 37.64 18.48
CA LYS A 217 12.31 37.98 18.58
C LYS A 217 12.70 39.20 17.76
N ASN A 218 12.09 39.37 16.58
CA ASN A 218 12.32 40.55 15.75
C ASN A 218 11.69 41.81 16.34
N ALA A 219 10.54 41.70 17.01
CA ALA A 219 9.92 42.82 17.72
C ALA A 219 10.75 43.23 18.94
N GLU A 220 11.22 42.27 19.74
CA GLU A 220 12.12 42.51 20.90
C GLU A 220 13.39 43.25 20.48
N LYS A 221 14.08 42.78 19.43
CA LYS A 221 15.27 43.46 18.87
C LYS A 221 14.98 44.88 18.40
N ARG A 222 13.79 45.13 17.85
CA ARG A 222 13.39 46.49 17.44
C ARG A 222 13.17 47.39 18.65
N VAL A 223 12.53 46.87 19.70
CA VAL A 223 12.32 47.60 20.97
C VAL A 223 13.65 47.92 21.64
N GLU A 224 14.56 46.95 21.75
CA GLU A 224 15.91 47.17 22.30
C GLU A 224 16.69 48.24 21.53
N LYS A 225 16.60 48.23 20.18
CA LYS A 225 17.27 49.23 19.34
C LYS A 225 16.73 50.64 19.59
N VAL A 226 15.42 50.79 19.81
CA VAL A 226 14.79 52.07 20.12
C VAL A 226 15.19 52.56 21.52
N LEU A 227 15.19 51.68 22.52
CA LEU A 227 15.61 52.01 23.90
C LEU A 227 17.09 52.43 23.97
N CYS A 228 17.97 51.74 23.24
CA CYS A 228 19.40 52.08 23.17
C CYS A 228 19.63 53.46 22.51
N SER A 229 18.83 53.82 21.50
CA SER A 229 18.90 55.15 20.88
C SER A 229 18.39 56.29 21.77
N GLN A 230 17.50 56.01 22.73
CA GLN A 230 17.01 57.01 23.68
C GLN A 230 17.97 57.24 24.84
N ASN A 231 18.68 56.20 25.30
CA ASN A 231 19.64 56.31 26.40
C ASN A 231 20.97 56.99 25.97
N ASN A 232 21.36 56.90 24.70
CA ASN A 232 22.54 57.61 24.15
C ASN A 232 22.31 59.12 23.94
N ILE A 233 21.11 59.66 24.21
CA ILE A 233 20.83 61.10 24.16
C ILE A 233 20.96 61.74 25.57
N SER A 234 21.11 60.92 26.62
CA SER A 234 21.10 61.38 28.03
C SER A 234 22.47 61.55 28.69
N SER A 235 23.59 61.40 27.96
CA SER A 235 24.95 61.59 28.51
C SER A 235 25.70 62.81 27.96
N ASP A 236 25.07 63.67 27.16
CA ASP A 236 25.66 64.90 26.62
C ASP A 236 24.96 66.15 27.20
N TYR A 237 24.91 66.26 28.53
CA TYR A 237 24.63 67.52 29.25
C TYR A 237 25.47 67.62 30.51
#